data_AF-A0A8C9PAF8-F1
#
_entry.id   AF-A0A8C9PAF8-F1
#
_cell.length_a   1.000
_cell.length_b   1.000
_cell.length_c   1.000
_cell.angle_alpha   90.00
_cell.angle_beta   90.00
_cell.angle_gamma   90.00
#
_symmetry.space_group_name_H-M   'P 1'
#
loop_
_entity.id
_entity.type
_entity.pdbx_description
1 polymer ?
#
loop_
_entity_poly.entity_id
_entity_poly.type
_entity_poly.pdbx_seq_one_letter_code
_entity_poly.pdbx_strand_id
1 'polypeptide(L)'
;MAEEQKEKYLGLYTILPSEISLQLAEVALDLKIYEQIQNKVKEVEQSKAMSQEYGRQIQKIAKDLTTILTKLKAKTENLAQAKADQKVLGEELDGCNLKLIELDAAVQKFSEQNSQLGKPLVNKIGKLTELHQQTLRQAENRFSKLNQAASHLEEYNEMLELILKWIEKAKDLVHGNIAWNSANQLREQYILHQVILGKIFRKM
;
A
#
# COMPACT_ATOMS: atom_id res chain seq x y z
N MET A 1 63.93 -27.21 59.50
CA MET A 1 64.43 -27.94 58.32
C MET A 1 63.48 -27.86 57.12
N ALA A 2 62.25 -28.39 57.14
CA ALA A 2 61.31 -28.26 56.00
C ALA A 2 60.63 -26.87 55.94
N GLU A 3 60.19 -26.32 57.08
CA GLU A 3 59.65 -24.96 57.20
C GLU A 3 60.68 -23.87 56.81
N GLU A 4 61.93 -24.00 57.26
CA GLU A 4 63.00 -23.03 56.98
C GLU A 4 63.43 -23.03 55.51
N GLN A 5 63.39 -24.19 54.83
CA GLN A 5 63.57 -24.25 53.38
C GLN A 5 62.38 -23.58 52.67
N LYS A 6 61.17 -23.80 53.16
CA LYS A 6 59.96 -23.19 52.61
C LYS A 6 59.97 -21.66 52.74
N GLU A 7 60.40 -21.11 53.87
CA GLU A 7 60.64 -19.65 54.04
C GLU A 7 61.79 -19.13 53.17
N LYS A 8 62.89 -19.89 53.05
CA LYS A 8 64.04 -19.51 52.22
C LYS A 8 63.71 -19.42 50.72
N TYR A 9 62.79 -20.25 50.24
CA TYR A 9 62.26 -20.17 48.88
C TYR A 9 61.04 -19.25 48.75
N LEU A 10 60.30 -18.97 49.83
CA LEU A 10 59.24 -17.95 49.87
C LEU A 10 59.82 -16.53 49.67
N GLY A 11 60.97 -16.25 50.28
CA GLY A 11 61.69 -14.98 50.12
C GLY A 11 62.27 -14.75 48.71
N LEU A 12 62.40 -15.81 47.90
CA LEU A 12 62.82 -15.76 46.50
C LEU A 12 61.63 -15.65 45.51
N TYR A 13 60.38 -15.73 46.01
CA TYR A 13 59.19 -15.91 45.17
C TYR A 13 58.31 -14.66 44.97
N THR A 14 58.82 -13.45 45.21
CA THR A 14 57.95 -12.26 45.20
C THR A 14 58.05 -11.38 43.95
N ILE A 15 59.03 -11.60 43.06
CA ILE A 15 59.17 -10.78 41.84
C ILE A 15 59.36 -11.70 40.64
N LEU A 16 58.28 -11.86 39.87
CA LEU A 16 58.33 -12.46 38.54
C LEU A 16 59.36 -11.66 37.70
N PRO A 17 60.31 -12.30 36.99
CA PRO A 17 61.23 -11.59 36.12
C PRO A 17 60.48 -10.64 35.18
N SER A 18 60.99 -9.42 35.00
CA SER A 18 60.30 -8.37 34.25
C SER A 18 59.92 -8.80 32.84
N GLU A 19 60.78 -9.61 32.20
CA GLU A 19 60.54 -10.19 30.88
C GLU A 19 59.29 -11.09 30.86
N ILE A 20 59.12 -11.94 31.86
CA ILE A 20 57.96 -12.85 31.95
C ILE A 20 56.69 -12.07 32.30
N SER A 21 56.82 -11.02 33.13
CA SER A 21 55.70 -10.11 33.44
C SER A 21 55.22 -9.35 32.21
N LEU A 22 56.14 -8.90 31.36
CA LEU A 22 55.86 -8.23 30.10
C LEU A 22 55.15 -9.18 29.13
N GLN A 23 55.69 -10.38 28.92
CA GLN A 23 55.08 -11.40 28.05
C GLN A 23 53.67 -11.79 28.51
N LEU A 24 53.44 -11.89 29.82
CA LEU A 24 52.11 -12.18 30.36
C LEU A 24 51.11 -11.04 30.09
N ALA A 25 51.56 -9.78 30.19
CA ALA A 25 50.74 -8.61 29.88
C ALA A 25 50.42 -8.52 28.37
N GLU A 26 51.39 -8.83 27.51
CA GLU A 26 51.18 -8.91 26.05
C GLU A 26 50.17 -10.00 25.70
N VAL A 27 50.30 -11.21 26.26
CA VAL A 27 49.34 -12.30 26.06
C VAL A 27 47.94 -11.92 26.56
N ALA A 28 47.84 -11.22 27.70
CA ALA A 28 46.56 -10.73 28.20
C ALA A 28 45.91 -9.69 27.26
N LEU A 29 46.71 -8.82 26.64
CA LEU A 29 46.24 -7.88 25.63
C LEU A 29 45.79 -8.61 24.36
N ASP A 30 46.55 -9.58 23.88
CA ASP A 30 46.21 -10.39 22.70
C ASP A 30 44.91 -11.16 22.90
N LEU A 31 44.70 -11.75 24.08
CA LEU A 31 43.44 -12.40 24.43
C LEU A 31 42.26 -11.42 24.41
N LYS A 32 42.45 -10.20 24.95
CA LYS A 32 41.41 -9.15 24.92
C LYS A 32 41.10 -8.68 23.51
N ILE A 33 42.12 -8.53 22.66
CA ILE A 33 41.96 -8.19 21.23
C ILE A 33 41.19 -9.31 20.52
N TYR A 34 41.54 -10.57 20.77
CA TYR A 34 40.85 -11.73 20.21
C TYR A 34 39.36 -11.74 20.58
N GLU A 35 39.01 -11.49 21.85
CA GLU A 35 37.61 -11.37 22.28
C GLU A 35 36.88 -10.20 21.59
N GLN A 36 37.53 -9.05 21.45
CA GLN A 36 36.96 -7.90 20.71
C GLN A 36 36.70 -8.23 19.24
N ILE A 37 37.65 -8.91 18.58
CA ILE A 37 37.49 -9.36 17.20
C ILE A 37 36.33 -10.34 17.09
N GLN A 38 36.24 -11.34 17.97
CA GLN A 38 35.13 -12.29 17.96
C GLN A 38 33.77 -11.61 18.12
N ASN A 39 33.65 -10.65 19.04
CA ASN A 39 32.42 -9.88 19.22
C ASN A 39 32.10 -9.07 17.96
N LYS A 40 33.11 -8.46 17.34
CA LYS A 40 32.90 -7.67 16.13
C LYS A 40 32.48 -8.52 14.93
N VAL A 41 33.02 -9.74 14.81
CA VAL A 41 32.60 -10.70 13.78
C VAL A 41 31.12 -11.06 13.97
N LYS A 42 30.69 -11.38 15.19
CA LYS A 42 29.29 -11.68 15.50
C LYS A 42 28.34 -10.52 15.16
N GLU A 43 28.71 -9.30 15.51
CA GLU A 43 27.94 -8.10 15.16
C GLU A 43 27.78 -7.95 13.64
N VAL A 44 28.86 -8.13 12.88
CA VAL A 44 28.84 -8.01 11.42
C VAL A 44 27.97 -9.09 10.78
N GLU A 45 28.03 -10.33 11.27
CA GLU A 45 27.19 -11.43 10.81
C GLU A 45 25.70 -11.14 11.07
N GLN A 46 25.36 -10.64 12.27
CA GLN A 46 24.00 -10.25 12.62
C GLN A 46 23.49 -9.11 11.73
N SER A 47 24.30 -8.07 11.51
CA SER A 47 23.95 -6.96 10.61
C SER A 47 23.75 -7.43 9.17
N LYS A 48 24.54 -8.40 8.69
CA LYS A 48 24.38 -8.99 7.37
C LYS A 48 23.07 -9.77 7.25
N ALA A 49 22.73 -10.57 8.26
CA ALA A 49 21.46 -11.31 8.29
C ALA A 49 20.26 -10.34 8.29
N MET A 50 20.31 -9.28 9.10
CA MET A 50 19.27 -8.25 9.14
C MET A 50 19.13 -7.51 7.80
N SER A 51 20.26 -7.17 7.15
CA SER A 51 20.27 -6.54 5.83
C SER A 51 19.58 -7.42 4.77
N GLN A 52 19.82 -8.73 4.81
CA GLN A 52 19.15 -9.68 3.91
C GLN A 52 17.65 -9.73 4.15
N GLU A 53 17.22 -9.70 5.42
CA GLU A 53 15.80 -9.71 5.78
C GLU A 53 15.08 -8.44 5.30
N TYR A 54 15.66 -7.25 5.50
CA TYR A 54 15.13 -6.03 4.90
C TYR A 54 15.05 -6.13 3.38
N GLY A 55 16.06 -6.72 2.74
CA GLY A 55 16.04 -6.99 1.30
C GLY A 55 14.84 -7.84 0.86
N ARG A 56 14.46 -8.87 1.63
CA ARG A 56 13.29 -9.71 1.36
C ARG A 56 11.98 -8.95 1.55
N GLN A 57 11.88 -8.15 2.61
CA GLN A 57 10.68 -7.33 2.86
C GLN A 57 10.45 -6.31 1.76
N ILE A 58 11.51 -5.64 1.29
CA ILE A 58 11.45 -4.73 0.13
C ILE A 58 10.91 -5.46 -1.10
N GLN A 59 11.45 -6.65 -1.41
CA GLN A 59 11.01 -7.44 -2.56
C GLN A 59 9.55 -7.88 -2.45
N LYS A 60 9.10 -8.24 -1.24
CA LYS A 60 7.71 -8.61 -0.98
C LYS A 60 6.77 -7.44 -1.26
N ILE A 61 7.03 -6.26 -0.69
CA ILE A 61 6.21 -5.07 -0.92
C ILE A 61 6.23 -4.69 -2.41
N ALA A 62 7.38 -4.76 -3.08
CA ALA A 62 7.48 -4.50 -4.51
C ALA A 62 6.59 -5.44 -5.35
N LYS A 63 6.54 -6.72 -4.98
CA LYS A 63 5.68 -7.72 -5.64
C LYS A 63 4.20 -7.44 -5.38
N ASP A 64 3.84 -7.08 -4.16
CA ASP A 64 2.47 -6.73 -3.77
C ASP A 64 2.01 -5.48 -4.56
N LEU A 65 2.81 -4.42 -4.61
CA LEU A 65 2.55 -3.22 -5.41
C LEU A 65 2.43 -3.52 -6.91
N THR A 66 3.31 -4.36 -7.45
CA THR A 66 3.22 -4.77 -8.85
C THR A 66 1.92 -5.52 -9.13
N THR A 67 1.49 -6.38 -8.20
CA THR A 67 0.21 -7.10 -8.30
C THR A 67 -0.96 -6.12 -8.29
N ILE A 68 -0.99 -5.17 -7.36
CA ILE A 68 -1.99 -4.09 -7.31
C ILE A 68 -2.01 -3.33 -8.63
N LEU A 69 -0.85 -2.93 -9.15
CA LEU A 69 -0.71 -2.21 -10.41
C LEU A 69 -1.26 -3.00 -11.62
N THR A 70 -1.05 -4.33 -11.66
CA THR A 70 -1.66 -5.17 -12.70
C THR A 70 -3.18 -5.25 -12.57
N LYS A 71 -3.72 -5.39 -11.35
CA LYS A 71 -5.17 -5.40 -11.10
C LYS A 71 -5.81 -4.05 -11.44
N LEU A 72 -5.14 -2.92 -11.15
CA LEU A 72 -5.60 -1.58 -11.50
C LEU A 72 -5.70 -1.36 -13.02
N LYS A 73 -4.89 -2.06 -13.82
CA LYS A 73 -4.93 -2.00 -15.29
C LYS A 73 -5.96 -2.95 -15.91
N ALA A 74 -6.47 -3.91 -15.13
CA ALA A 74 -7.46 -4.86 -15.63
C ALA A 74 -8.77 -4.12 -15.94
N LYS A 75 -9.38 -4.49 -17.07
CA LYS A 75 -10.72 -4.00 -17.43
C LYS A 75 -11.77 -4.79 -16.64
N THR A 76 -12.81 -4.10 -16.21
CA THR A 76 -13.95 -4.69 -15.53
C THR A 76 -15.20 -4.40 -16.35
N GLU A 77 -16.06 -5.39 -16.56
CA GLU A 77 -17.28 -5.25 -17.37
C GLU A 77 -18.43 -4.59 -16.59
N ASN A 78 -18.39 -4.67 -15.26
CA ASN A 78 -19.44 -4.16 -14.37
C ASN A 78 -18.90 -3.01 -13.52
N LEU A 79 -19.60 -1.87 -13.56
CA LEU A 79 -19.25 -0.66 -12.79
C LEU A 79 -19.31 -0.88 -11.27
N ALA A 80 -20.31 -1.61 -10.77
CA ALA A 80 -20.45 -1.90 -9.35
C ALA A 80 -19.29 -2.77 -8.86
N GLN A 81 -18.94 -3.81 -9.63
CA GLN A 81 -17.77 -4.65 -9.35
C GLN A 81 -16.48 -3.82 -9.40
N ALA A 82 -16.31 -2.97 -10.42
CA ALA A 82 -15.13 -2.14 -10.55
C ALA A 82 -14.93 -1.18 -9.37
N LYS A 83 -16.02 -0.63 -8.82
CA LYS A 83 -15.99 0.20 -7.60
C LYS A 83 -15.63 -0.61 -6.36
N ALA A 84 -16.19 -1.82 -6.19
CA ALA A 84 -15.84 -2.70 -5.08
C ALA A 84 -14.36 -3.11 -5.14
N ASP A 85 -13.88 -3.52 -6.31
CA ASP A 85 -12.47 -3.86 -6.54
C ASP A 85 -11.56 -2.66 -6.27
N GLN A 86 -11.95 -1.46 -6.73
CA GLN A 86 -11.19 -0.24 -6.49
C GLN A 86 -11.06 0.07 -4.99
N LYS A 87 -12.10 -0.20 -4.19
CA LYS A 87 -12.03 -0.03 -2.73
C LYS A 87 -11.03 -1.00 -2.11
N VAL A 88 -11.12 -2.29 -2.44
CA VAL A 88 -10.21 -3.33 -1.94
C VAL A 88 -8.76 -3.01 -2.33
N LEU A 89 -8.52 -2.59 -3.57
CA LEU A 89 -7.19 -2.21 -4.04
C LEU A 89 -6.63 -0.97 -3.32
N GLY A 90 -7.51 -0.03 -2.93
CA GLY A 90 -7.13 1.10 -2.09
C GLY A 90 -6.66 0.65 -0.72
N GLU A 91 -7.40 -0.24 -0.07
CA GLU A 91 -7.02 -0.81 1.24
C GLU A 91 -5.71 -1.63 1.16
N GLU A 92 -5.53 -2.43 0.10
CA GLU A 92 -4.27 -3.15 -0.16
C GLU A 92 -3.09 -2.17 -0.35
N LEU A 93 -3.30 -1.06 -1.06
CA LEU A 93 -2.28 -0.03 -1.30
C LEU A 93 -1.91 0.72 -0.02
N ASP A 94 -2.88 1.11 0.79
CA ASP A 94 -2.66 1.74 2.10
C ASP A 94 -1.87 0.80 3.03
N GLY A 95 -2.21 -0.49 3.03
CA GLY A 95 -1.47 -1.51 3.76
C GLY A 95 -0.02 -1.67 3.28
N CYS A 96 0.25 -1.47 2.00
CA CYS A 96 1.62 -1.42 1.47
C CYS A 96 2.34 -0.15 1.92
N ASN A 97 1.67 1.00 1.94
CA ASN A 97 2.23 2.27 2.38
C ASN A 97 2.67 2.22 3.84
N LEU A 98 1.83 1.68 4.73
CA LEU A 98 2.16 1.53 6.15
C LEU A 98 3.43 0.68 6.35
N LYS A 99 3.49 -0.50 5.72
CA LYS A 99 4.68 -1.37 5.78
C LYS A 99 5.91 -0.69 5.19
N LEU A 100 5.76 0.09 4.12
CA LEU A 100 6.85 0.83 3.51
C LEU A 100 7.42 1.90 4.45
N ILE A 101 6.56 2.66 5.14
CA ILE A 101 6.97 3.69 6.10
C ILE A 101 7.72 3.05 7.28
N GLU A 102 7.18 1.97 7.84
CA GLU A 102 7.83 1.24 8.94
C GLU A 102 9.20 0.68 8.52
N LEU A 103 9.27 0.10 7.32
CA LEU A 103 10.49 -0.46 6.77
C LEU A 103 11.53 0.62 6.45
N ASP A 104 11.12 1.77 5.91
CA ASP A 104 12.01 2.90 5.66
C ASP A 104 12.65 3.41 6.95
N ALA A 105 11.84 3.61 8.00
CA ALA A 105 12.34 4.01 9.31
C ALA A 105 13.34 2.99 9.90
N ALA A 106 13.03 1.69 9.80
CA ALA A 106 13.90 0.61 10.25
C ALA A 106 15.22 0.56 9.46
N VAL A 107 15.16 0.71 8.14
CA VAL A 107 16.33 0.74 7.25
C VAL A 107 17.19 1.98 7.50
N GLN A 108 16.58 3.13 7.76
CA GLN A 108 17.28 4.37 8.07
C GLN A 108 18.09 4.21 9.36
N LYS A 109 17.44 3.74 10.45
CA LYS A 109 18.10 3.45 11.73
C LYS A 109 19.21 2.40 11.58
N PHE A 110 18.97 1.35 10.78
CA PHE A 110 19.99 0.35 10.48
C PHE A 110 21.19 0.96 9.73
N SER A 111 20.94 1.88 8.80
CA SER A 111 21.99 2.52 7.98
C SER A 111 22.92 3.43 8.78
N GLU A 112 22.43 4.05 9.85
CA GLU A 112 23.22 4.85 10.79
C GLU A 112 24.27 3.98 11.49
N GLN A 113 23.91 2.75 11.85
CA GLN A 113 24.80 1.80 12.53
C GLN A 113 25.67 1.00 11.54
N ASN A 114 25.20 0.80 10.31
CA ASN A 114 25.80 -0.08 9.32
C ASN A 114 25.88 0.58 7.93
N SER A 115 26.64 1.66 7.81
CA SER A 115 26.66 2.52 6.60
C SER A 115 26.85 1.75 5.27
N GLN A 116 27.73 0.75 5.23
CA GLN A 116 28.01 0.00 4.00
C GLN A 116 26.84 -0.91 3.56
N LEU A 117 26.15 -1.54 4.52
CA LEU A 117 25.00 -2.41 4.24
C LEU A 117 23.69 -1.62 4.10
N GLY A 118 23.61 -0.44 4.73
CA GLY A 118 22.44 0.43 4.71
C GLY A 118 22.26 1.18 3.40
N LYS A 119 23.33 1.74 2.81
CA LYS A 119 23.24 2.54 1.56
C LYS A 119 22.47 1.83 0.42
N PRO A 120 22.76 0.54 0.10
CA PRO A 120 21.99 -0.17 -0.92
C PRO A 120 20.51 -0.37 -0.57
N LEU A 121 20.19 -0.53 0.73
CA LEU A 121 18.81 -0.69 1.19
C LEU A 121 18.04 0.62 1.08
N VAL A 122 18.62 1.74 1.51
CA VAL A 122 18.02 3.08 1.35
C VAL A 122 17.72 3.37 -0.12
N ASN A 123 18.67 3.07 -1.02
CA ASN A 123 18.44 3.24 -2.47
C ASN A 123 17.29 2.36 -2.99
N LYS A 124 17.16 1.14 -2.48
CA LYS A 124 16.05 0.24 -2.83
C LYS A 124 14.71 0.74 -2.29
N ILE A 125 14.69 1.28 -1.06
CA ILE A 125 13.50 1.92 -0.49
C ILE A 125 13.09 3.13 -1.32
N GLY A 126 14.02 3.98 -1.73
CA GLY A 126 13.71 5.12 -2.62
C GLY A 126 13.01 4.69 -3.91
N LYS A 127 13.49 3.62 -4.57
CA LYS A 127 12.83 3.04 -5.75
C LYS A 127 11.45 2.44 -5.43
N LEU A 128 11.31 1.81 -4.27
CA LEU A 128 10.05 1.24 -3.81
C LEU A 128 9.01 2.34 -3.52
N THR A 129 9.43 3.46 -2.94
CA THR A 129 8.60 4.65 -2.72
C THR A 129 8.14 5.27 -4.03
N GLU A 130 9.02 5.35 -5.03
CA GLU A 130 8.64 5.80 -6.38
C GLU A 130 7.58 4.88 -7.01
N LEU A 131 7.77 3.55 -6.93
CA LEU A 131 6.79 2.58 -7.40
C LEU A 131 5.43 2.73 -6.68
N HIS A 132 5.45 2.94 -5.37
CA HIS A 132 4.24 3.19 -4.59
C HIS A 132 3.51 4.45 -5.08
N GLN A 133 4.23 5.57 -5.26
CA GLN A 133 3.65 6.82 -5.77
C GLN A 133 3.07 6.66 -7.18
N GLN A 134 3.74 5.92 -8.07
CA GLN A 134 3.22 5.63 -9.40
C GLN A 134 1.92 4.81 -9.33
N THR A 135 1.87 3.83 -8.42
CA THR A 135 0.69 2.98 -8.21
C THR A 135 -0.48 3.79 -7.66
N LEU A 136 -0.22 4.70 -6.70
CA LEU A 136 -1.21 5.62 -6.14
C LEU A 136 -1.84 6.50 -7.21
N ARG A 137 -1.03 7.14 -8.07
CA ARG A 137 -1.55 7.97 -9.17
C ARG A 137 -2.44 7.18 -10.13
N GLN A 138 -2.10 5.91 -10.41
CA GLN A 138 -2.95 5.05 -11.24
C GLN A 138 -4.28 4.71 -10.54
N ALA A 139 -4.24 4.43 -9.25
CA ALA A 139 -5.44 4.18 -8.46
C ALA A 139 -6.36 5.41 -8.44
N GLU A 140 -5.83 6.61 -8.21
CA GLU A 140 -6.57 7.88 -8.21
C GLU A 140 -7.19 8.16 -9.59
N ASN A 141 -6.44 7.95 -10.67
CA ASN A 141 -6.94 8.13 -12.04
C ASN A 141 -8.08 7.16 -12.37
N ARG A 142 -7.97 5.89 -11.95
CA ARG A 142 -9.04 4.90 -12.13
C ARG A 142 -10.27 5.29 -11.31
N PHE A 143 -10.07 5.70 -10.06
CA PHE A 143 -11.15 6.12 -9.17
C PHE A 143 -11.94 7.31 -9.74
N SER A 144 -11.27 8.34 -10.25
CA SER A 144 -11.96 9.50 -10.86
C SER A 144 -12.78 9.10 -12.08
N LYS A 145 -12.24 8.24 -12.96
CA LYS A 145 -12.97 7.69 -14.10
C LYS A 145 -14.19 6.86 -13.70
N LEU A 146 -14.07 6.05 -12.65
CA LEU A 146 -15.19 5.24 -12.14
C LEU A 146 -16.30 6.13 -11.55
N ASN A 147 -15.95 7.22 -10.89
CA ASN A 147 -16.94 8.18 -10.39
C ASN A 147 -17.63 8.93 -11.52
N GLN A 148 -16.90 9.32 -12.56
CA GLN A 148 -17.49 9.94 -13.75
C GLN A 148 -18.46 8.99 -14.45
N ALA A 149 -18.06 7.73 -14.66
CA ALA A 149 -18.93 6.71 -15.25
C ALA A 149 -20.21 6.48 -14.43
N ALA A 150 -20.13 6.57 -13.10
CA ALA A 150 -21.28 6.47 -12.23
C ALA A 150 -22.24 7.66 -12.33
N SER A 151 -21.72 8.89 -12.37
CA SER A 151 -22.54 10.09 -12.59
C SER A 151 -23.30 10.00 -13.92
N HIS A 152 -22.61 9.66 -15.01
CA HIS A 152 -23.26 9.52 -16.32
C HIS A 152 -24.33 8.42 -16.33
N LEU A 153 -24.11 7.31 -15.62
CA LEU A 153 -25.10 6.23 -15.54
C LEU A 153 -26.33 6.67 -14.73
N GLU A 154 -26.14 7.44 -13.67
CA GLU A 154 -27.22 8.04 -12.88
C GLU A 154 -28.05 9.00 -13.72
N GLU A 155 -27.41 9.94 -14.43
CA GLU A 155 -28.06 10.86 -15.36
C GLU A 155 -28.85 10.12 -16.46
N TYR A 156 -28.28 9.05 -17.03
CA TYR A 156 -28.96 8.22 -18.02
C TYR A 156 -30.20 7.53 -17.42
N ASN A 157 -30.08 6.98 -16.21
CA ASN A 157 -31.19 6.31 -15.54
C ASN A 157 -32.32 7.29 -15.19
N GLU A 158 -32.00 8.52 -14.77
CA GLU A 158 -32.98 9.58 -14.56
C GLU A 158 -33.74 9.92 -15.86
N MET A 159 -33.02 10.08 -16.98
CA MET A 159 -33.65 10.32 -18.28
C MET A 159 -34.53 9.15 -18.72
N LEU A 160 -34.06 7.92 -18.52
CA LEU A 160 -34.83 6.71 -18.83
C LEU A 160 -36.12 6.67 -18.00
N GLU A 161 -36.06 6.97 -16.70
CA GLU A 161 -37.24 7.02 -15.83
C GLU A 161 -38.25 8.08 -16.29
N LEU A 162 -37.76 9.26 -16.71
CA LEU A 162 -38.61 10.29 -17.29
C LEU A 162 -39.30 9.82 -18.57
N ILE A 163 -38.55 9.19 -19.49
CA ILE A 163 -39.08 8.67 -20.75
C ILE A 163 -40.14 7.60 -20.47
N LEU A 164 -39.88 6.66 -19.55
CA LEU A 164 -40.84 5.62 -19.17
C LEU A 164 -42.14 6.21 -18.62
N LYS A 165 -42.06 7.23 -17.74
CA LYS A 165 -43.24 7.97 -17.24
C LYS A 165 -44.02 8.65 -18.36
N TRP A 166 -43.34 9.18 -19.37
CA TRP A 166 -44.00 9.79 -20.53
C TRP A 166 -44.67 8.75 -21.42
N ILE A 167 -44.04 7.60 -21.64
CA ILE A 167 -44.62 6.47 -22.37
C ILE A 167 -45.89 5.97 -21.66
N GLU A 168 -45.85 5.82 -20.35
CA GLU A 168 -47.01 5.42 -19.53
C GLU A 168 -48.16 6.42 -19.68
N LYS A 169 -47.89 7.73 -19.54
CA LYS A 169 -48.91 8.78 -19.76
C LYS A 169 -49.49 8.77 -21.17
N ALA A 170 -48.66 8.54 -22.18
CA ALA A 170 -49.12 8.44 -23.56
C ALA A 170 -50.02 7.21 -23.75
N LYS A 171 -49.68 6.08 -23.11
CA LYS A 171 -50.49 4.87 -23.13
C LYS A 171 -51.85 5.10 -22.48
N ASP A 172 -51.90 5.72 -21.31
CA ASP A 172 -53.16 6.04 -20.61
C ASP A 172 -54.05 6.96 -21.46
N LEU A 173 -53.46 7.96 -22.11
CA LEU A 173 -54.18 8.88 -23.00
C LEU A 173 -54.82 8.12 -24.18
N VAL A 174 -54.06 7.23 -24.83
CA VAL A 174 -54.54 6.47 -26.00
C VAL A 174 -55.63 5.45 -25.62
N HIS A 175 -55.60 4.90 -24.41
CA HIS A 175 -56.62 3.96 -23.93
C HIS A 175 -57.82 4.64 -23.25
N GLY A 176 -57.83 5.98 -23.16
CA GLY A 176 -58.94 6.74 -22.61
C GLY A 176 -60.23 6.54 -23.40
N ASN A 177 -61.35 6.32 -22.69
CA ASN A 177 -62.64 6.06 -23.33
C ASN A 177 -63.19 7.33 -23.98
N ILE A 178 -63.44 7.31 -25.30
CA ILE A 178 -63.98 8.46 -26.04
C ILE A 178 -65.49 8.49 -25.83
N ALA A 179 -65.99 9.52 -25.15
CA ALA A 179 -67.41 9.74 -24.97
C ALA A 179 -68.02 10.40 -26.24
N TRP A 180 -68.91 9.69 -26.94
CA TRP A 180 -69.53 10.09 -28.21
C TRP A 180 -70.86 10.84 -28.06
N ASN A 181 -71.12 11.40 -26.89
CA ASN A 181 -72.42 11.90 -26.43
C ASN A 181 -72.75 13.33 -26.90
N SER A 182 -71.78 14.15 -27.31
CA SER A 182 -72.04 15.44 -27.97
C SER A 182 -70.84 15.97 -28.79
N ALA A 183 -71.11 16.81 -29.80
CA ALA A 183 -70.08 17.44 -30.63
C ALA A 183 -69.13 18.36 -29.82
N ASN A 184 -69.65 19.03 -28.78
CA ASN A 184 -68.84 19.87 -27.90
C ASN A 184 -67.85 19.03 -27.07
N GLN A 185 -68.30 17.89 -26.51
CA GLN A 185 -67.43 16.98 -25.77
C GLN A 185 -66.33 16.39 -26.67
N LEU A 186 -66.65 16.00 -27.91
CA LEU A 186 -65.65 15.53 -28.87
C LEU A 186 -64.60 16.60 -29.21
N ARG A 187 -65.01 17.86 -29.39
CA ARG A 187 -64.10 18.98 -29.67
C ARG A 187 -63.17 19.26 -28.49
N GLU A 188 -63.70 19.25 -27.26
CA GLU A 188 -62.89 19.43 -26.04
C GLU A 188 -61.88 18.29 -25.87
N GLN A 189 -62.31 17.04 -26.07
CA GLN A 189 -61.43 15.87 -26.03
C GLN A 189 -60.32 15.97 -27.09
N TYR A 190 -60.64 16.36 -28.32
CA TYR A 190 -59.65 16.55 -29.39
C TYR A 190 -58.60 17.61 -29.05
N ILE A 191 -59.02 18.78 -28.55
CA ILE A 191 -58.09 19.85 -28.15
C ILE A 191 -57.18 19.38 -27.02
N LEU A 192 -57.74 18.68 -26.03
CA LEU A 192 -57.00 18.20 -24.87
C LEU A 192 -55.94 17.17 -25.29
N HIS A 193 -56.28 16.25 -26.19
CA HIS A 193 -55.32 15.31 -26.78
C HIS A 193 -54.22 16.02 -27.58
N GLN A 194 -54.57 17.01 -28.43
CA GLN A 194 -53.56 17.80 -29.16
C GLN A 194 -52.60 18.54 -28.24
N VAL A 195 -53.11 19.16 -27.17
CA VAL A 195 -52.28 19.89 -26.20
C VAL A 195 -51.35 18.95 -25.44
N ILE A 196 -51.83 17.78 -25.04
CA ILE A 196 -51.02 16.80 -24.30
C ILE A 196 -49.95 16.19 -25.22
N LEU A 197 -50.32 15.75 -26.43
CA LEU A 197 -49.35 15.26 -27.42
C LEU A 197 -48.30 16.34 -27.73
N GLY A 198 -48.72 17.57 -27.95
CA GLY A 198 -47.81 18.69 -28.18
C GLY A 198 -46.91 19.06 -26.99
N LYS A 199 -47.25 18.66 -25.77
CA LYS A 199 -46.38 18.78 -24.58
C LYS A 199 -45.42 17.60 -24.45
N ILE A 200 -45.85 16.39 -24.83
CA ILE A 200 -45.01 15.19 -24.86
C ILE A 200 -43.87 15.38 -25.87
N PHE A 201 -44.17 15.80 -27.10
CA PHE A 201 -43.16 16.02 -28.14
C PHE A 201 -42.20 17.19 -27.88
N ARG A 202 -42.52 18.09 -26.96
CA ARG A 202 -41.65 19.23 -26.59
C ARG A 202 -40.74 18.95 -25.40
N LYS A 203 -41.02 17.90 -24.63
CA LYS A 203 -40.25 17.50 -23.44
C LYS A 203 -39.39 16.27 -23.66
N MET A 204 -39.52 15.64 -24.83
CA MET A 204 -38.67 14.58 -25.36
C MET A 204 -37.61 15.22 -26.25
#